data_AF-V4B5J3-F1
#
_entry.id   AF-V4B5J3-F1
#
_cell.length_a   1.000
_cell.length_b   1.000
_cell.length_c   1.000
_cell.angle_alpha   90.00
_cell.angle_beta   90.00
_cell.angle_gamma   90.00
#
_symmetry.space_group_name_H-M   'P 1'
#
loop_
_entity.id
_entity.type
_entity.pdbx_description
1 polymer ?
#
loop_
_entity_poly.entity_id
_entity_poly.type
_entity_poly.pdbx_seq_one_letter_code
_entity_poly.pdbx_strand_id
1 'polypeptide(L)' 'CSLPPVSGMCRAYFPRWYFNPATSLCEKFIYGGCGGNDNSFDRPEECYKRCKSVNLKSVISVTCCNFVTL' A
#
# COMPACT_ATOMS: atom_id res chain seq x y z
N CYS A 1 -6.91 -1.59 -0.44
CA CYS A 1 -5.71 -1.46 0.41
C CYS A 1 -6.00 -1.63 1.89
N SER A 2 -7.18 -2.12 2.29
CA SER A 2 -7.51 -2.39 3.69
C SER A 2 -7.74 -3.87 3.96
N LEU A 3 -7.54 -4.72 2.94
CA LEU A 3 -7.67 -6.17 3.06
C LEU A 3 -6.44 -6.71 3.80
N PRO A 4 -6.58 -7.77 4.61
CA PRO A 4 -5.44 -8.41 5.26
C PRO A 4 -4.52 -9.10 4.23
N PRO A 5 -3.23 -9.32 4.54
CA PRO A 5 -2.39 -10.20 3.74
C PRO A 5 -2.91 -11.64 3.79
N VAL A 6 -2.97 -12.32 2.65
CA VAL A 6 -3.48 -13.69 2.55
C VAL A 6 -2.45 -14.58 1.86
N SER A 7 -1.86 -15.50 2.61
CA SER A 7 -0.96 -16.52 2.05
C SER A 7 -1.70 -17.48 1.13
N GLY A 8 -2.97 -17.78 1.40
CA GLY A 8 -3.78 -18.71 0.62
C GLY A 8 -3.42 -20.17 0.89
N MET A 9 -4.01 -21.08 0.11
CA MET A 9 -3.98 -22.53 0.38
C MET A 9 -2.79 -23.28 -0.24
N CYS A 10 -2.14 -22.68 -1.23
CA CYS A 10 -0.94 -23.25 -1.85
C CYS A 10 0.29 -23.03 -0.95
N ARG A 11 1.37 -23.79 -1.20
CA ARG A 11 2.58 -23.83 -0.34
C ARG A 11 3.86 -23.38 -1.05
N ALA A 12 3.74 -22.62 -2.13
CA ALA A 12 4.91 -21.99 -2.75
C ALA A 12 5.41 -20.84 -1.89
N TYR A 13 6.63 -20.37 -2.17
CA TYR A 13 7.26 -19.27 -1.45
C TYR A 13 7.39 -18.06 -2.38
N PHE A 14 6.38 -17.18 -2.38
CA PHE A 14 6.43 -15.92 -3.12
C PHE A 14 6.46 -14.73 -2.15
N PRO A 15 7.64 -14.09 -1.96
CA PRO A 15 7.73 -12.84 -1.23
C PRO A 15 6.93 -11.75 -1.95
N ARG A 16 5.95 -11.17 -1.25
CA ARG A 16 5.04 -10.15 -1.78
C ARG A 16 4.92 -9.00 -0.79
N TRP A 17 4.37 -7.90 -1.26
CA TRP A 17 4.10 -6.70 -0.47
C TRP A 17 2.60 -6.52 -0.27
N TYR A 18 2.19 -6.08 0.91
CA TYR A 18 0.82 -5.68 1.20
C TYR A 18 0.83 -4.32 1.90
N PHE A 19 -0.23 -3.54 1.73
CA PHE A 19 -0.37 -2.28 2.46
C PHE A 19 -0.98 -2.54 3.84
N ASN A 20 -0.29 -2.12 4.89
CA ASN A 20 -0.77 -2.14 6.26
C ASN A 20 -1.34 -0.75 6.61
N PRO A 21 -2.67 -0.58 6.74
CA PRO A 21 -3.26 0.73 7.03
C PRO A 21 -2.96 1.22 8.45
N ALA A 22 -2.63 0.34 9.40
CA ALA A 22 -2.30 0.74 10.77
C ALA A 22 -0.94 1.43 10.85
N THR A 23 0.03 0.97 10.07
CA THR A 23 1.37 1.57 9.97
C THR A 23 1.49 2.56 8.82
N SER A 24 0.54 2.54 7.87
CA SER A 24 0.61 3.25 6.59
C SER A 24 1.86 2.89 5.76
N LEU A 25 2.35 1.67 5.91
CA LEU A 25 3.52 1.13 5.23
C LEU A 25 3.13 -0.05 4.32
N CYS A 26 3.93 -0.25 3.27
CA CYS A 26 3.93 -1.50 2.52
C CYS A 26 4.91 -2.45 3.19
N GLU A 27 4.40 -3.56 3.70
CA GLU A 27 5.13 -4.57 4.46
C GLU A 27 5.22 -5.87 3.67
N LYS A 28 6.21 -6.73 3.99
CA LYS A 28 6.41 -8.00 3.31
C LYS A 28 5.56 -9.10 3.94
N PHE A 29 5.08 -10.02 3.11
CA PHE A 29 4.48 -11.29 3.53
C PHE A 29 4.78 -12.38 2.51
N ILE A 30 4.49 -13.64 2.84
CA ILE A 30 4.65 -14.78 1.94
C ILE A 30 3.30 -15.17 1.36
N TYR A 31 3.19 -15.11 0.03
CA TYR A 31 2.08 -15.65 -0.73
C TYR A 31 2.36 -17.09 -1.16
N GLY A 32 1.40 -17.96 -0.93
CA GLY A 32 1.46 -19.39 -1.21
C GLY A 32 1.31 -19.75 -2.69
N GLY A 33 0.94 -18.78 -3.54
CA GLY A 33 0.79 -18.96 -4.99
C GLY A 33 -0.65 -19.13 -5.49
N CYS A 34 -1.62 -19.37 -4.61
CA CYS A 34 -3.04 -19.40 -4.96
C CYS A 34 -3.93 -18.96 -3.78
N GLY A 35 -5.14 -18.47 -4.06
CA GLY A 35 -6.13 -18.11 -3.03
C GLY A 35 -5.80 -16.82 -2.27
N GLY A 36 -5.07 -15.89 -2.90
CA GLY A 36 -4.79 -14.57 -2.34
C GLY A 36 -5.91 -13.56 -2.58
N ASN A 37 -5.61 -12.28 -2.32
CA ASN A 37 -6.51 -11.15 -2.61
C ASN A 37 -5.72 -9.99 -3.26
N ASP A 38 -6.41 -8.89 -3.55
CA ASP A 38 -5.85 -7.74 -4.27
C ASP A 38 -4.86 -6.87 -3.46
N ASN A 39 -4.72 -7.08 -2.14
CA ASN A 39 -3.69 -6.41 -1.34
C ASN A 39 -2.39 -7.21 -1.34
N SER A 40 -1.86 -7.46 -2.53
CA SER A 40 -0.68 -8.28 -2.79
C SER A 40 0.03 -7.73 -4.02
N PHE A 41 1.30 -7.35 -3.88
CA PHE A 41 2.08 -6.65 -4.91
C PHE A 41 3.50 -7.24 -5.03
N ASP A 42 4.09 -7.19 -6.22
CA ASP A 42 5.45 -7.74 -6.45
C ASP A 42 6.51 -6.79 -5.92
N ARG A 43 6.23 -5.50 -6.00
CA ARG A 43 7.16 -4.43 -5.68
C ARG A 43 6.56 -3.48 -4.64
N PRO A 44 7.38 -2.92 -3.73
CA PRO A 44 6.89 -1.96 -2.76
C PRO A 44 6.37 -0.68 -3.43
N GLU A 45 6.98 -0.26 -4.56
CA GLU A 45 6.55 0.93 -5.30
C GLU A 45 5.14 0.78 -5.85
N GLU A 46 4.75 -0.42 -6.32
CA GLU A 46 3.40 -0.71 -6.79
C GLU A 46 2.38 -0.63 -5.66
N CYS A 47 2.73 -1.22 -4.52
CA CYS A 47 1.91 -1.14 -3.31
C CYS A 47 1.69 0.32 -2.89
N TYR A 48 2.77 1.12 -2.78
CA TYR A 48 2.65 2.52 -2.41
C TYR A 48 1.89 3.32 -3.47
N LYS A 49 2.18 3.13 -4.76
CA LYS A 49 1.47 3.81 -5.84
C LYS A 49 -0.04 3.52 -5.82
N ARG A 50 -0.42 2.27 -5.50
CA ARG A 50 -1.82 1.84 -5.48
C ARG A 50 -2.57 2.28 -4.23
N CYS A 51 -1.89 2.27 -3.08
CA CYS A 51 -2.51 2.37 -1.76
C CYS A 51 -2.21 3.67 -1.02
N LYS A 52 -1.02 4.20 -1.20
CA LYS A 52 -0.63 5.52 -0.74
C LYS A 52 -0.88 6.47 -1.89
N SER A 53 -2.16 6.77 -2.13
CA SER A 53 -2.54 7.85 -3.05
C SER A 53 -1.67 9.05 -2.72
N VAL A 54 -0.87 9.49 -3.69
CA VAL A 54 -0.09 10.72 -3.56
C VAL A 54 -1.07 11.74 -3.03
N ASN A 55 -0.84 12.21 -1.81
CA ASN A 55 -1.70 13.18 -1.17
C ASN A 55 -1.38 14.53 -1.83
N LEU A 56 -1.63 14.63 -3.15
CA LEU A 56 -1.65 15.89 -3.89
C LEU A 56 -2.71 16.81 -3.29
N LYS A 57 -3.69 16.26 -2.53
CA LYS A 57 -4.56 17.05 -1.66
C LYS A 57 -3.82 17.66 -0.45
N SER A 58 -2.84 16.99 0.16
CA SER A 58 -2.04 17.60 1.24
C SER A 58 -0.98 18.56 0.73
N VAL A 59 -0.37 18.29 -0.43
CA VAL A 59 0.56 19.25 -1.05
C VAL A 59 -0.20 20.53 -1.44
N ILE A 60 -1.36 20.42 -2.08
CA ILE A 60 -2.19 21.58 -2.45
C ILE A 60 -2.79 22.27 -1.21
N SER A 61 -3.11 21.53 -0.13
CA SER A 61 -3.57 22.13 1.14
C SER A 61 -2.47 22.94 1.85
N VAL A 62 -1.21 22.52 1.76
CA VAL A 62 -0.08 23.22 2.39
C VAL A 62 0.31 24.46 1.59
N THR A 63 0.26 24.41 0.25
CA THR A 63 0.54 25.60 -0.58
C THR A 63 -0.59 26.64 -0.49
N CYS A 64 -1.84 26.22 -0.25
CA CYS A 64 -2.97 27.14 -0.09
C CYS A 64 -2.94 27.88 1.26
N CYS A 65 -2.41 27.27 2.33
CA CYS A 65 -2.24 27.93 3.64
C CYS A 65 -1.06 28.92 3.69
N ASN A 66 -0.08 28.84 2.79
CA ASN A 66 1.12 29.70 2.82
C ASN A 66 1.04 30.96 1.93
N PHE A 67 -0.12 31.26 1.32
CA PHE A 67 -0.30 32.46 0.49
C PHE A 67 -1.36 33.45 1.02
N VAL A 68 -1.83 33.27 2.26
CA VAL A 68 -2.74 34.24 2.93
C VAL A 68 -2.09 34.80 4.19
N THR A 69 -0.96 35.49 4.00
CA THR A 69 -0.56 36.58 4.88
C THR A 69 -0.51 37.82 4.01
N LEU A 70 -1.59 38.61 4.10
CA LEU A 70 -1.65 40.00 3.63
C LEU A 70 -0.47 40.81 4.17
#